data_AF-A0A2U1PXA3-F1
#
_entry.id   AF-A0A2U1PXA3-F1
#
_cell.length_a   1.000
_cell.length_b   1.000
_cell.length_c   1.000
_cell.angle_alpha   90.00
_cell.angle_beta   90.00
_cell.angle_gamma   90.00
#
_symmetry.space_group_name_H-M   'P 1'
#
loop_
_entity.id
_entity.type
_entity.pdbx_description
1 polymer ?
#
loop_
_entity_poly.entity_id
_entity_poly.type
_entity_poly.pdbx_seq_one_letter_code
_entity_poly.pdbx_strand_id
1 'polypeptide(L)'
;MDSRKSILLVVFLATLITLALGQTRVGFYRTSCPRVETIVQTAVRSAVNSNPTIAPGLLRMFFHDCFVNGCDASILIDGASSEKTALPNSLLRGFEVIDAAKTQLETACPGVVSCADILALAARDSVVQTGGASWQVPLGRRDGLVSRASDTASLPGFNEPINALITKFADKNLNTQDLVTLSGAHTIGTAACVLFSYRLYNYNNTNGPDPTIDPSFLPTLRNLCPNGGDGTRRVTLDTGSVGNFDNSYYRNLRNRRGVLESDAALWNNPATQTLVNRFLGIRGLAGLRFNVEFGRSMVKMGNIELKTGSQGEIRRGKRKNETGAIRRSNCCAEVIYTEVKPAPFKEKIVGIYKNLDDASTTNHVNPMVRADVEEAKNLENTK
;
A
#
# COMPACT_ATOMS: atom_id res chain seq x y z
N MET A 1 -1.29 9.74 -59.10
CA MET A 1 -0.77 9.83 -57.72
C MET A 1 0.30 8.78 -57.57
N ASP A 2 1.53 9.21 -57.33
CA ASP A 2 2.74 8.41 -57.42
C ASP A 2 2.69 7.19 -56.46
N SER A 3 2.93 5.97 -56.97
CA SER A 3 2.78 4.71 -56.22
C SER A 3 3.61 4.70 -54.93
N ARG A 4 4.75 5.41 -54.93
CA ARG A 4 5.58 5.61 -53.73
C ARG A 4 4.87 6.40 -52.63
N LYS A 5 4.07 7.41 -52.99
CA LYS A 5 3.30 8.23 -52.04
C LYS A 5 2.17 7.43 -51.40
N SER A 6 1.55 6.52 -52.16
CA SER A 6 0.52 5.61 -51.64
C SER A 6 1.07 4.56 -50.68
N ILE A 7 2.25 4.00 -50.96
CA ILE A 7 2.92 3.04 -50.06
C ILE A 7 3.37 3.73 -48.76
N LEU A 8 3.96 4.93 -48.84
CA LEU A 8 4.34 5.72 -47.67
C LEU A 8 3.13 6.08 -46.80
N LEU A 9 1.98 6.43 -47.40
CA LEU A 9 0.75 6.73 -46.68
C LEU A 9 0.20 5.49 -45.95
N VAL A 10 0.21 4.32 -46.60
CA VAL A 10 -0.25 3.04 -46.00
C VAL A 10 0.67 2.60 -44.86
N VAL A 11 2.00 2.75 -45.00
CA VAL A 11 2.95 2.47 -43.91
C VAL A 11 2.75 3.43 -42.75
N PHE A 12 2.53 4.73 -43.02
CA PHE A 12 2.28 5.74 -41.98
C PHE A 12 0.94 5.50 -41.26
N LEU A 13 -0.11 5.07 -41.97
CA LEU A 13 -1.39 4.67 -41.38
C LEU A 13 -1.27 3.39 -40.55
N ALA A 14 -0.48 2.41 -41.02
CA ALA A 14 -0.22 1.17 -40.29
C ALA A 14 0.59 1.40 -39.01
N THR A 15 1.52 2.36 -39.01
CA THR A 15 2.25 2.78 -37.79
C THR A 15 1.39 3.62 -36.83
N LEU A 16 0.35 4.31 -37.32
CA LEU A 16 -0.62 5.01 -36.47
C LEU A 16 -1.59 4.05 -35.76
N ILE A 17 -1.91 2.91 -36.38
CA ILE A 17 -2.78 1.88 -35.79
C ILE A 17 -2.06 1.05 -34.70
N THR A 18 -0.73 0.95 -34.75
CA THR A 18 0.06 0.22 -33.73
C THR A 18 0.46 1.06 -32.51
N LEU A 19 0.06 2.33 -32.43
CA LEU A 19 0.31 3.20 -31.27
C LEU A 19 -0.82 3.21 -30.21
N ALA A 20 -1.85 2.37 -30.35
CA ALA A 20 -2.75 2.07 -29.23
C ALA A 20 -2.09 1.12 -28.22
N LEU A 21 -0.91 1.51 -27.71
CA LEU A 21 -0.32 0.89 -26.54
C LEU A 21 -1.32 1.04 -25.39
N GLY A 22 -1.67 -0.09 -24.77
CA GLY A 22 -2.81 -0.24 -23.87
C GLY A 22 -2.82 0.69 -22.67
N GLN A 23 -3.31 1.91 -22.84
CA GLN A 23 -3.60 2.81 -21.73
C GLN A 23 -4.88 2.34 -21.01
N THR A 24 -4.86 2.42 -19.68
CA THR A 24 -6.07 2.25 -18.88
C THR A 24 -7.12 3.29 -19.30
N ARG A 25 -8.39 2.92 -19.24
CA ARG A 25 -9.50 3.86 -19.54
C ARG A 25 -10.71 3.56 -18.68
N VAL A 26 -11.50 4.61 -18.42
CA VAL A 26 -12.81 4.46 -17.80
C VAL A 26 -13.71 3.67 -18.74
N GLY A 27 -14.43 2.68 -18.19
CA GLY A 27 -15.32 1.82 -18.97
C GLY A 27 -14.59 0.78 -19.84
N PHE A 28 -13.33 0.43 -19.55
CA PHE A 28 -12.57 -0.58 -20.29
C PHE A 28 -13.35 -1.90 -20.49
N TYR A 29 -14.05 -2.36 -19.45
CA TYR A 29 -14.85 -3.60 -19.44
C TYR A 29 -16.33 -3.41 -19.78
N ARG A 30 -16.75 -2.24 -20.29
CA ARG A 30 -18.18 -1.91 -20.50
C ARG A 30 -18.92 -2.96 -21.34
N THR A 31 -18.24 -3.59 -22.29
CA THR A 31 -18.81 -4.63 -23.16
C THR A 31 -18.45 -6.04 -22.69
N SER A 32 -17.21 -6.27 -22.25
CA SER A 32 -16.68 -7.61 -21.96
C SER A 32 -17.00 -8.12 -20.56
N CYS A 33 -17.17 -7.23 -19.58
CA CYS A 33 -17.66 -7.58 -18.25
C CYS A 33 -18.46 -6.42 -17.63
N PRO A 34 -19.70 -6.17 -18.08
CA PRO A 34 -20.48 -4.98 -17.70
C PRO A 34 -20.76 -4.85 -16.20
N ARG A 35 -20.70 -5.96 -15.45
CA ARG A 35 -20.96 -6.01 -13.99
C ARG A 35 -19.70 -5.90 -13.13
N VAL A 36 -18.52 -5.64 -13.72
CA VAL A 36 -17.24 -5.68 -12.99
C VAL A 36 -17.24 -4.79 -11.75
N GLU A 37 -17.64 -3.51 -11.88
CA GLU A 37 -17.63 -2.57 -10.77
C GLU A 37 -18.61 -2.98 -9.66
N THR A 38 -19.83 -3.40 -10.01
CA THR A 38 -20.84 -3.81 -9.03
C THR A 38 -20.42 -5.06 -8.26
N ILE A 39 -19.78 -6.03 -8.92
CA ILE A 39 -19.31 -7.26 -8.28
C ILE A 39 -18.20 -6.94 -7.27
N VAL A 40 -17.19 -6.16 -7.66
CA VAL A 40 -16.10 -5.77 -6.75
C VAL A 40 -16.63 -4.93 -5.59
N GLN A 41 -17.48 -3.94 -5.87
CA GLN A 41 -18.09 -3.09 -4.86
C GLN A 41 -18.89 -3.91 -3.83
N THR A 42 -19.64 -4.92 -4.28
CA THR A 42 -20.43 -5.79 -3.39
C THR A 42 -19.51 -6.63 -2.50
N ALA A 43 -18.44 -7.21 -3.04
CA ALA A 43 -17.48 -7.98 -2.26
C ALA A 43 -16.80 -7.11 -1.19
N VAL A 44 -16.36 -5.90 -1.56
CA VAL A 44 -15.73 -4.94 -0.63
C VAL A 44 -16.72 -4.50 0.45
N ARG A 45 -17.93 -4.06 0.06
CA ARG A 45 -18.97 -3.65 1.02
C ARG A 45 -19.30 -4.77 2.00
N SER A 46 -19.47 -6.01 1.53
CA SER A 46 -19.74 -7.15 2.41
C SER A 46 -18.61 -7.38 3.41
N ALA A 47 -17.36 -7.30 2.95
CA ALA A 47 -16.19 -7.52 3.80
C ALA A 47 -16.00 -6.38 4.82
N VAL A 48 -16.16 -5.12 4.40
CA VAL A 48 -16.04 -3.95 5.28
C VAL A 48 -17.14 -3.92 6.33
N ASN A 49 -18.39 -4.26 5.96
CA ASN A 49 -19.49 -4.36 6.91
C ASN A 49 -19.25 -5.45 7.98
N SER A 50 -18.57 -6.53 7.61
CA SER A 50 -18.23 -7.62 8.53
C SER A 50 -17.00 -7.28 9.38
N ASN A 51 -16.03 -6.57 8.81
CA ASN A 51 -14.80 -6.16 9.48
C ASN A 51 -14.34 -4.81 8.92
N PRO A 52 -14.56 -3.69 9.64
CA PRO A 52 -14.19 -2.35 9.18
C PRO A 52 -12.69 -2.17 8.91
N THR A 53 -11.82 -3.02 9.47
CA THR A 53 -10.37 -2.95 9.22
C THR A 53 -9.97 -3.37 7.81
N ILE A 54 -10.89 -3.96 7.03
CA ILE A 54 -10.66 -4.34 5.64
C ILE A 54 -10.47 -3.13 4.74
N ALA A 55 -11.26 -2.06 4.91
CA ALA A 55 -11.18 -0.87 4.06
C ALA A 55 -9.77 -0.25 4.02
N PRO A 56 -9.14 0.09 5.16
CA PRO A 56 -7.76 0.59 5.15
C PRO A 56 -6.76 -0.47 4.67
N GLY A 57 -7.04 -1.76 4.88
CA GLY A 57 -6.19 -2.86 4.39
C GLY A 57 -6.12 -2.93 2.86
N LEU A 58 -7.28 -2.87 2.19
CA LEU A 58 -7.39 -2.90 0.73
C LEU A 58 -6.81 -1.62 0.09
N LEU A 59 -7.09 -0.46 0.69
CA LEU A 59 -6.52 0.81 0.22
C LEU A 59 -4.98 0.78 0.28
N ARG A 60 -4.42 0.30 1.41
CA ARG A 60 -2.97 0.13 1.58
C ARG A 60 -2.40 -0.91 0.61
N MET A 61 -3.10 -2.02 0.38
CA MET A 61 -2.65 -3.07 -0.53
C MET A 61 -2.46 -2.55 -1.96
N PHE A 62 -3.36 -1.70 -2.46
CA PHE A 62 -3.21 -1.09 -3.79
C PHE A 62 -2.03 -0.12 -3.86
N PHE A 63 -1.78 0.68 -2.81
CA PHE A 63 -0.58 1.51 -2.72
C PHE A 63 0.70 0.65 -2.77
N HIS A 64 0.75 -0.43 -1.99
CA HIS A 64 1.89 -1.33 -1.94
C HIS A 64 2.15 -2.04 -3.27
N ASP A 65 1.09 -2.45 -3.98
CA ASP A 65 1.17 -2.99 -5.34
C ASP A 65 1.81 -1.97 -6.28
N CYS A 66 1.19 -0.79 -6.42
CA CYS A 66 1.64 0.22 -7.36
C CYS A 66 3.08 0.71 -7.14
N PHE A 67 3.57 0.72 -5.89
CA PHE A 67 4.93 1.17 -5.58
C PHE A 67 5.99 0.09 -5.83
N VAL A 68 5.62 -1.18 -6.01
CA VAL A 68 6.53 -2.30 -6.28
C VAL A 68 6.29 -2.84 -7.68
N ASN A 69 7.19 -2.55 -8.63
CA ASN A 69 7.11 -2.97 -10.04
C ASN A 69 5.85 -2.51 -10.82
N GLY A 70 5.06 -1.59 -10.26
CA GLY A 70 3.86 -1.02 -10.88
C GLY A 70 2.56 -1.67 -10.42
N CYS A 71 1.43 -1.11 -10.85
CA CYS A 71 0.12 -1.63 -10.46
C CYS A 71 -0.24 -2.90 -11.25
N ASP A 72 0.36 -4.03 -10.88
CA ASP A 72 0.31 -5.27 -11.64
C ASP A 72 -0.17 -6.48 -10.80
N ALA A 73 -0.69 -6.25 -9.60
CA ALA A 73 -1.07 -7.29 -8.66
C ALA A 73 0.06 -8.28 -8.30
N SER A 74 1.33 -7.93 -8.48
CA SER A 74 2.47 -8.77 -8.05
C SER A 74 2.39 -9.07 -6.55
N ILE A 75 1.91 -8.12 -5.75
CA ILE A 75 1.67 -8.30 -4.31
C ILE A 75 0.72 -9.45 -3.97
N LEU A 76 -0.13 -9.87 -4.91
CA LEU A 76 -1.06 -10.97 -4.70
C LEU A 76 -0.41 -12.33 -4.92
N ILE A 77 0.75 -12.43 -5.57
CA ILE A 77 1.42 -13.72 -5.82
C ILE A 77 1.89 -14.33 -4.50
N ASP A 78 1.65 -15.63 -4.32
CA ASP A 78 2.16 -16.39 -3.18
C ASP A 78 3.55 -16.98 -3.47
N GLY A 79 4.33 -17.20 -2.42
CA GLY A 79 5.64 -17.83 -2.51
C GLY A 79 6.52 -17.48 -1.32
N ALA A 80 7.52 -18.32 -1.02
CA ALA A 80 8.41 -18.13 0.14
C ALA A 80 9.14 -16.78 0.12
N SER A 81 9.56 -16.35 -1.08
CA SER A 81 10.26 -15.08 -1.31
C SER A 81 9.39 -14.03 -2.00
N SER A 82 8.06 -14.15 -1.94
CA SER A 82 7.13 -13.17 -2.53
C SER A 82 7.09 -11.87 -1.73
N GLU A 83 6.55 -10.81 -2.32
CA GLU A 83 6.31 -9.55 -1.62
C GLU A 83 5.47 -9.73 -0.36
N LYS A 84 4.51 -10.65 -0.34
CA LYS A 84 3.67 -10.90 0.85
C LYS A 84 4.48 -11.28 2.08
N THR A 85 5.63 -11.94 1.91
CA THR A 85 6.45 -12.40 3.03
C THR A 85 7.40 -11.32 3.56
N ALA A 86 7.53 -10.21 2.82
CA ALA A 86 8.36 -9.07 3.19
C ALA A 86 7.81 -8.31 4.40
N LEU A 87 8.72 -7.70 5.17
CA LEU A 87 8.38 -7.01 6.41
C LEU A 87 7.31 -5.90 6.23
N PRO A 88 7.39 -5.01 5.21
CA PRO A 88 6.38 -3.97 5.00
C PRO A 88 4.96 -4.53 4.77
N ASN A 89 4.87 -5.74 4.23
CA ASN A 89 3.62 -6.38 3.80
C ASN A 89 3.04 -7.36 4.83
N SER A 90 3.82 -7.74 5.85
CA SER A 90 3.46 -8.74 6.86
C SER A 90 2.13 -8.48 7.61
N LEU A 91 1.67 -7.22 7.65
CA LEU A 91 0.43 -6.80 8.32
C LEU A 91 -0.70 -6.42 7.34
N LEU A 92 -0.51 -6.62 6.03
CA LEU A 92 -1.58 -6.43 5.04
C LEU A 92 -2.70 -7.45 5.25
N ARG A 93 -3.92 -7.06 4.89
CA ARG A 93 -5.15 -7.84 5.07
C ARG A 93 -6.12 -7.54 3.94
N GLY A 94 -7.09 -8.42 3.72
CA GLY A 94 -8.10 -8.27 2.66
C GLY A 94 -7.78 -9.02 1.37
N PHE A 95 -6.74 -9.86 1.34
CA PHE A 95 -6.41 -10.70 0.17
C PHE A 95 -7.60 -11.60 -0.21
N GLU A 96 -8.32 -12.10 0.79
CA GLU A 96 -9.53 -12.91 0.66
C GLU A 96 -10.68 -12.18 -0.05
N VAL A 97 -10.75 -10.85 0.06
CA VAL A 97 -11.78 -10.04 -0.61
C VAL A 97 -11.50 -9.96 -2.09
N ILE A 98 -10.22 -9.82 -2.47
CA ILE A 98 -9.79 -9.83 -3.87
C ILE A 98 -10.07 -11.19 -4.50
N ASP A 99 -9.75 -12.28 -3.80
CA ASP A 99 -10.07 -13.63 -4.24
C ASP A 99 -11.59 -13.85 -4.39
N ALA A 100 -12.40 -13.39 -3.42
CA ALA A 100 -13.86 -13.52 -3.48
C ALA A 100 -14.49 -12.73 -4.64
N ALA A 101 -14.01 -11.51 -4.90
CA ALA A 101 -14.42 -10.73 -6.07
C ALA A 101 -14.00 -11.43 -7.36
N LYS A 102 -12.76 -11.92 -7.42
CA LYS A 102 -12.24 -12.65 -8.59
C LYS A 102 -13.05 -13.91 -8.90
N THR A 103 -13.41 -14.71 -7.89
CA THR A 103 -14.23 -15.90 -8.09
C THR A 103 -15.58 -15.56 -8.73
N GLN A 104 -16.26 -14.51 -8.24
CA GLN A 104 -17.54 -14.08 -8.82
C GLN A 104 -17.36 -13.54 -10.25
N LEU A 105 -16.28 -12.79 -10.51
CA LEU A 105 -15.95 -12.29 -11.84
C LEU A 105 -15.64 -13.42 -12.82
N GLU A 106 -14.93 -14.46 -12.41
CA GLU A 106 -14.66 -15.63 -13.27
C GLU A 106 -15.92 -16.42 -13.60
N THR A 107 -16.96 -16.39 -12.76
CA THR A 107 -18.28 -16.92 -13.12
C THR A 107 -19.02 -16.02 -14.10
N ALA A 108 -18.91 -14.69 -13.93
CA ALA A 108 -19.65 -13.72 -14.73
C ALA A 108 -19.03 -13.45 -16.11
N CYS A 109 -17.70 -13.43 -16.19
CA CYS A 109 -16.90 -13.05 -17.35
C CYS A 109 -15.53 -13.76 -17.30
N PRO A 110 -15.49 -15.07 -17.60
CA PRO A 110 -14.30 -15.91 -17.42
C PRO A 110 -13.06 -15.37 -18.14
N GLY A 111 -11.94 -15.23 -17.42
CA GLY A 111 -10.65 -14.81 -18.00
C GLY A 111 -10.60 -13.39 -18.56
N VAL A 112 -11.54 -12.51 -18.17
CA VAL A 112 -11.62 -11.13 -18.71
C VAL A 112 -10.93 -10.10 -17.81
N VAL A 113 -11.20 -10.12 -16.50
CA VAL A 113 -10.80 -9.05 -15.57
C VAL A 113 -9.50 -9.40 -14.86
N SER A 114 -8.50 -8.53 -14.89
CA SER A 114 -7.23 -8.73 -14.17
C SER A 114 -7.38 -8.57 -12.67
N CYS A 115 -6.48 -9.17 -11.90
CA CYS A 115 -6.41 -8.96 -10.46
C CYS A 115 -5.97 -7.54 -10.11
N ALA A 116 -5.09 -6.94 -10.91
CA ALA A 116 -4.67 -5.55 -10.76
C ALA A 116 -5.84 -4.55 -10.83
N ASP A 117 -6.79 -4.78 -11.74
CA ASP A 117 -7.99 -3.95 -11.81
C ASP A 117 -8.98 -4.19 -10.67
N ILE A 118 -9.01 -5.41 -10.10
CA ILE A 118 -9.79 -5.67 -8.88
C ILE A 118 -9.20 -4.89 -7.70
N LEU A 119 -7.88 -4.84 -7.54
CA LEU A 119 -7.23 -4.03 -6.50
C LEU A 119 -7.56 -2.54 -6.64
N ALA A 120 -7.49 -1.99 -7.86
CA ALA A 120 -7.80 -0.59 -8.12
C ALA A 120 -9.25 -0.23 -7.76
N LEU A 121 -10.20 -1.09 -8.14
CA LEU A 121 -11.62 -0.92 -7.77
C LEU A 121 -11.82 -1.08 -6.26
N ALA A 122 -11.17 -2.07 -5.64
CA ALA A 122 -11.29 -2.33 -4.21
C ALA A 122 -10.78 -1.17 -3.35
N ALA A 123 -9.70 -0.50 -3.77
CA ALA A 123 -9.21 0.71 -3.12
C ALA A 123 -10.24 1.85 -3.20
N ARG A 124 -10.83 2.09 -4.38
CA ARG A 124 -11.91 3.10 -4.55
C ARG A 124 -13.10 2.79 -3.67
N ASP A 125 -13.57 1.56 -3.72
CA ASP A 125 -14.75 1.14 -2.96
C ASP A 125 -14.51 1.21 -1.46
N SER A 126 -13.28 0.95 -0.98
CA SER A 126 -12.92 1.10 0.44
C SER A 126 -13.00 2.53 0.94
N VAL A 127 -12.58 3.51 0.13
CA VAL A 127 -12.71 4.94 0.45
C VAL A 127 -14.18 5.35 0.49
N VAL A 128 -14.98 4.89 -0.49
CA VAL A 128 -16.42 5.18 -0.52
C VAL A 128 -17.15 4.58 0.68
N GLN A 129 -16.85 3.32 1.05
CA GLN A 129 -17.47 2.68 2.22
C GLN A 129 -17.12 3.37 3.55
N THR A 130 -16.03 4.13 3.60
CA THR A 130 -15.61 4.90 4.78
C THR A 130 -16.03 6.36 4.70
N GLY A 131 -16.90 6.75 3.76
CA GLY A 131 -17.48 8.09 3.67
C GLY A 131 -16.73 9.07 2.77
N GLY A 132 -15.68 8.63 2.09
CA GLY A 132 -14.97 9.43 1.08
C GLY A 132 -15.72 9.51 -0.24
N ALA A 133 -15.29 10.43 -1.11
CA ALA A 133 -15.89 10.57 -2.44
C ALA A 133 -15.43 9.45 -3.39
N SER A 134 -16.33 9.07 -4.30
CA SER A 134 -16.00 8.17 -5.40
C SER A 134 -15.23 8.92 -6.50
N TRP A 135 -14.45 8.17 -7.28
CA TRP A 135 -13.84 8.64 -8.53
C TRP A 135 -13.99 7.58 -9.62
N GLN A 136 -13.82 8.01 -10.87
CA GLN A 136 -13.80 7.12 -12.02
C GLN A 136 -12.45 6.41 -12.07
N VAL A 137 -12.45 5.07 -12.05
CA VAL A 137 -11.23 4.26 -12.06
C VAL A 137 -10.92 3.86 -13.50
N PRO A 138 -9.80 4.30 -14.10
CA PRO A 138 -9.32 3.74 -15.36
C PRO A 138 -8.91 2.28 -15.14
N LEU A 139 -9.42 1.38 -15.99
CA LEU A 139 -9.15 -0.06 -15.96
C LEU A 139 -8.48 -0.51 -17.26
N GLY A 140 -8.00 -1.74 -17.30
CA GLY A 140 -7.24 -2.34 -18.39
C GLY A 140 -5.84 -2.80 -17.99
N ARG A 141 -5.53 -2.85 -16.68
CA ARG A 141 -4.23 -3.35 -16.19
C ARG A 141 -4.08 -4.83 -16.48
N ARG A 142 -2.84 -5.29 -16.60
CA ARG A 142 -2.49 -6.71 -16.73
C ARG A 142 -1.70 -7.16 -15.52
N ASP A 143 -1.87 -8.43 -15.17
CA ASP A 143 -1.26 -9.03 -13.99
C ASP A 143 0.21 -9.36 -14.25
N GLY A 144 1.05 -9.08 -13.26
CA GLY A 144 2.46 -9.43 -13.23
C GLY A 144 2.72 -10.90 -13.02
N LEU A 145 3.92 -11.32 -13.43
CA LEU A 145 4.39 -12.70 -13.39
C LEU A 145 5.45 -12.94 -12.31
N VAL A 146 5.90 -11.87 -11.64
CA VAL A 146 7.03 -11.90 -10.71
C VAL A 146 6.63 -11.15 -9.46
N SER A 147 6.92 -11.74 -8.31
CA SER A 147 6.86 -11.08 -7.00
C SER A 147 8.07 -11.45 -6.19
N ARG A 148 8.76 -10.45 -5.63
CA ARG A 148 9.98 -10.64 -4.85
C ARG A 148 9.98 -9.76 -3.62
N ALA A 149 10.27 -10.35 -2.46
CA ALA A 149 10.37 -9.64 -1.20
C ALA A 149 11.41 -8.50 -1.25
N SER A 150 12.51 -8.68 -2.00
CA SER A 150 13.55 -7.66 -2.20
C SER A 150 13.02 -6.36 -2.81
N ASP A 151 12.03 -6.46 -3.69
CA ASP A 151 11.55 -5.32 -4.47
C ASP A 151 10.75 -4.35 -3.58
N THR A 152 10.30 -4.82 -2.41
CA THR A 152 9.60 -4.01 -1.40
C THR A 152 10.49 -2.98 -0.70
N ALA A 153 11.81 -3.00 -0.91
CA ALA A 153 12.73 -1.96 -0.45
C ALA A 153 12.41 -0.57 -1.05
N SER A 154 11.71 -0.54 -2.18
CA SER A 154 11.22 0.68 -2.82
C SER A 154 10.07 1.36 -2.04
N LEU A 155 9.40 0.64 -1.13
CA LEU A 155 8.29 1.20 -0.35
C LEU A 155 8.77 2.32 0.59
N PRO A 156 8.01 3.42 0.73
CA PRO A 156 8.30 4.45 1.72
C PRO A 156 8.19 3.93 3.16
N GLY A 157 9.20 4.21 3.98
CA GLY A 157 9.25 3.86 5.40
C GLY A 157 8.43 4.81 6.29
N PHE A 158 8.00 4.31 7.45
CA PHE A 158 7.23 5.06 8.44
C PHE A 158 8.06 6.13 9.20
N ASN A 159 9.38 6.07 9.08
CA ASN A 159 10.36 6.94 9.75
C ASN A 159 11.29 7.66 8.76
N GLU A 160 10.96 7.65 7.47
CA GLU A 160 11.78 8.33 6.48
C GLU A 160 11.62 9.85 6.56
N PRO A 161 12.73 10.60 6.39
CA PRO A 161 12.66 12.05 6.34
C PRO A 161 11.89 12.49 5.09
N ILE A 162 11.23 13.65 5.20
CA ILE A 162 10.33 14.15 4.15
C ILE A 162 10.95 14.23 2.76
N ASN A 163 12.25 14.57 2.66
CA ASN A 163 12.93 14.66 1.37
C ASN A 163 13.10 13.27 0.72
N ALA A 164 13.32 12.21 1.50
CA ALA A 164 13.36 10.84 0.97
C ALA A 164 11.97 10.41 0.47
N LEU A 165 10.91 10.75 1.20
CA LEU A 165 9.53 10.50 0.78
C LEU A 165 9.19 11.22 -0.52
N ILE A 166 9.60 12.49 -0.67
CA ILE A 166 9.43 13.26 -1.90
C ILE A 166 10.14 12.58 -3.07
N THR A 167 11.40 12.15 -2.90
CA THR A 167 12.15 11.44 -3.94
C THR A 167 11.47 10.14 -4.33
N LYS A 168 11.08 9.28 -3.37
CA LYS A 168 10.42 8.00 -3.67
C LYS A 168 9.10 8.17 -4.43
N PHE A 169 8.33 9.22 -4.14
CA PHE A 169 7.12 9.53 -4.90
C PHE A 169 7.48 10.05 -6.31
N ALA A 170 8.50 10.91 -6.43
CA ALA A 170 8.96 11.42 -7.72
C ALA A 170 9.47 10.31 -8.64
N ASP A 171 10.16 9.31 -8.10
CA ASP A 171 10.60 8.11 -8.83
C ASP A 171 9.43 7.32 -9.43
N LYS A 172 8.24 7.47 -8.84
CA LYS A 172 6.97 6.91 -9.33
C LYS A 172 6.13 7.90 -10.13
N ASN A 173 6.72 9.00 -10.59
CA ASN A 173 6.05 10.09 -11.31
C ASN A 173 4.89 10.75 -10.52
N LEU A 174 4.96 10.72 -9.19
CA LEU A 174 4.04 11.39 -8.29
C LEU A 174 4.73 12.61 -7.67
N ASN A 175 4.08 13.77 -7.68
CA ASN A 175 4.69 14.99 -7.17
C ASN A 175 4.46 15.17 -5.66
N THR A 176 5.01 16.25 -5.08
CA THR A 176 4.84 16.57 -3.65
C THR A 176 3.37 16.73 -3.24
N GLN A 177 2.49 17.22 -4.12
CA GLN A 177 1.05 17.27 -3.84
C GLN A 177 0.47 15.86 -3.77
N ASP A 178 0.85 14.96 -4.68
CA ASP A 178 0.40 13.57 -4.64
C ASP A 178 0.86 12.87 -3.35
N LEU A 179 2.10 13.13 -2.88
CA LEU A 179 2.58 12.67 -1.57
C LEU A 179 1.65 13.12 -0.44
N VAL A 180 1.46 14.44 -0.25
CA VAL A 180 0.63 14.97 0.86
C VAL A 180 -0.82 14.50 0.76
N THR A 181 -1.34 14.37 -0.46
CA THR A 181 -2.70 13.92 -0.72
C THR A 181 -2.88 12.45 -0.36
N LEU A 182 -2.00 11.57 -0.86
CA LEU A 182 -2.08 10.13 -0.63
C LEU A 182 -1.74 9.74 0.81
N SER A 183 -0.87 10.49 1.50
CA SER A 183 -0.71 10.35 2.96
C SER A 183 -2.01 10.59 3.73
N GLY A 184 -2.95 11.35 3.16
CA GLY A 184 -4.30 11.51 3.69
C GLY A 184 -5.08 10.20 3.86
N ALA A 185 -4.68 9.11 3.17
CA ALA A 185 -5.25 7.78 3.39
C ALA A 185 -5.12 7.30 4.85
N HIS A 186 -4.14 7.82 5.61
CA HIS A 186 -3.99 7.56 7.04
C HIS A 186 -5.13 8.14 7.90
N THR A 187 -6.10 8.85 7.31
CA THR A 187 -7.37 9.18 7.98
C THR A 187 -8.16 7.93 8.41
N ILE A 188 -7.93 6.79 7.73
CA ILE A 188 -8.47 5.48 8.14
C ILE A 188 -7.37 4.48 8.46
N GLY A 189 -7.66 3.57 9.39
CA GLY A 189 -6.76 2.49 9.76
C GLY A 189 -5.91 2.77 11.00
N THR A 190 -4.88 1.94 11.16
CA THR A 190 -4.08 1.87 12.40
C THR A 190 -2.62 1.56 12.10
N ALA A 191 -1.73 1.87 13.05
CA ALA A 191 -0.35 1.41 13.10
C ALA A 191 -0.11 0.53 14.32
N ALA A 192 0.90 -0.35 14.27
CA ALA A 192 1.31 -1.14 15.43
C ALA A 192 2.29 -0.31 16.26
N CYS A 193 2.23 -0.43 17.60
CA CYS A 193 3.11 0.31 18.52
C CYS A 193 4.59 0.19 18.13
N VAL A 194 5.04 -0.99 17.68
CA VAL A 194 6.43 -1.24 17.24
C VAL A 194 6.92 -0.29 16.13
N LEU A 195 6.01 0.28 15.33
CA LEU A 195 6.35 1.19 14.24
C LEU A 195 6.60 2.63 14.69
N PHE A 196 6.28 3.00 15.93
CA PHE A 196 6.42 4.39 16.37
C PHE A 196 6.78 4.56 17.86
N SER A 197 6.88 3.48 18.64
CA SER A 197 7.19 3.56 20.08
C SER A 197 8.56 4.16 20.37
N TYR A 198 9.54 4.04 19.46
CA TYR A 198 10.84 4.72 19.58
C TYR A 198 10.67 6.24 19.71
N ARG A 199 9.69 6.84 19.02
CA ARG A 199 9.35 8.27 19.14
C ARG A 199 8.82 8.65 20.52
N LEU A 200 8.32 7.69 21.30
CA LEU A 200 7.69 7.97 22.59
C LEU A 200 8.68 7.94 23.76
N TYR A 201 9.82 7.25 23.60
CA TYR A 201 10.71 6.93 24.72
C TYR A 201 12.20 7.16 24.44
N ASN A 202 12.68 6.91 23.22
CA ASN A 202 14.10 7.03 22.88
C ASN A 202 14.28 7.49 21.43
N TYR A 203 13.82 8.71 21.14
CA TYR A 203 13.95 9.29 19.82
C TYR A 203 15.38 9.76 19.59
N ASN A 204 16.00 9.33 18.48
CA ASN A 204 17.39 9.66 18.12
C ASN A 204 18.41 9.47 19.27
N ASN A 205 18.26 8.39 20.05
CA ASN A 205 19.16 8.04 21.17
C ASN A 205 19.24 9.11 22.28
N THR A 206 18.20 9.94 22.43
CA THR A 206 18.14 11.00 23.44
C THR A 206 17.65 10.53 24.81
N ASN A 207 17.21 9.27 24.95
CA ASN A 207 16.42 8.78 26.10
C ASN A 207 15.18 9.63 26.40
N GLY A 208 14.69 10.36 25.38
CA GLY A 208 13.52 11.21 25.45
C GLY A 208 12.56 10.98 24.29
N PRO A 209 11.35 11.56 24.37
CA PRO A 209 10.39 11.52 23.27
C PRO A 209 10.83 12.43 22.12
N ASP A 210 10.27 12.17 20.94
CA ASP A 210 10.33 13.05 19.78
C ASP A 210 9.72 14.42 20.13
N PRO A 211 10.50 15.53 20.07
CA PRO A 211 10.04 16.87 20.44
C PRO A 211 9.01 17.44 19.46
N THR A 212 8.76 16.76 18.34
CA THR A 212 7.73 17.12 17.37
C THR A 212 6.34 16.64 17.76
N ILE A 213 6.20 15.78 18.77
CA ILE A 213 4.92 15.32 19.31
C ILE A 213 4.34 16.38 20.27
N ASP A 214 3.04 16.65 20.15
CA ASP A 214 2.29 17.48 21.12
C ASP A 214 2.48 16.93 22.56
N PRO A 215 3.04 17.72 23.50
CA PRO A 215 3.26 17.28 24.88
C PRO A 215 1.99 16.82 25.60
N SER A 216 0.82 17.35 25.23
CA SER A 216 -0.47 16.92 25.78
C SER A 216 -0.98 15.60 25.17
N PHE A 217 -0.51 15.26 23.97
CA PHE A 217 -0.88 14.02 23.28
C PHE A 217 0.05 12.85 23.64
N LEU A 218 1.32 13.13 23.93
CA LEU A 218 2.32 12.11 24.28
C LEU A 218 1.86 11.14 25.39
N PRO A 219 1.26 11.60 26.52
CA PRO A 219 0.73 10.67 27.54
C PRO A 219 -0.32 9.71 27.00
N THR A 220 -1.15 10.15 26.06
CA THR A 220 -2.16 9.29 25.42
C THR A 220 -1.48 8.17 24.61
N LEU A 221 -0.48 8.52 23.80
CA LEU A 221 0.29 7.52 23.03
C LEU A 221 1.06 6.56 23.95
N ARG A 222 1.66 7.05 25.04
CA ARG A 222 2.36 6.20 26.02
C ARG A 222 1.41 5.25 26.76
N ASN A 223 0.18 5.68 27.07
CA ASN A 223 -0.83 4.79 27.66
C ASN A 223 -1.28 3.71 26.66
N LEU A 224 -1.38 4.04 25.38
CA LEU A 224 -1.71 3.08 24.33
C LEU A 224 -0.53 2.15 24.00
N CYS A 225 0.70 2.62 24.14
CA CYS A 225 1.93 1.88 23.87
C CYS A 225 2.92 2.07 25.03
N PRO A 226 2.76 1.35 26.16
CA PRO A 226 3.68 1.41 27.29
C PRO A 226 5.11 1.02 26.89
N ASN A 227 6.13 1.56 27.58
CA ASN A 227 7.51 1.16 27.33
C ASN A 227 7.71 -0.33 27.67
N GLY A 228 8.23 -1.12 26.72
CA GLY A 228 8.28 -2.58 26.87
C GLY A 228 6.93 -3.30 26.80
N GLY A 229 5.85 -2.60 26.40
CA GLY A 229 4.53 -3.19 26.22
C GLY A 229 4.40 -4.02 24.93
N ASP A 230 3.18 -4.49 24.65
CA ASP A 230 2.87 -5.24 23.43
C ASP A 230 3.07 -4.38 22.17
N GLY A 231 4.16 -4.64 21.43
CA GLY A 231 4.48 -3.96 20.19
C GLY A 231 3.49 -4.20 19.05
N THR A 232 2.67 -5.26 19.12
CA THR A 232 1.68 -5.60 18.08
C THR A 232 0.37 -4.83 18.24
N ARG A 233 0.14 -4.23 19.42
CA ARG A 233 -1.04 -3.43 19.73
C ARG A 233 -1.25 -2.33 18.69
N ARG A 234 -2.49 -2.22 18.21
CA ARG A 234 -2.89 -1.32 17.12
C ARG A 234 -3.43 0.00 17.67
N VAL A 235 -2.92 1.11 17.15
CA VAL A 235 -3.32 2.48 17.47
C VAL A 235 -3.84 3.15 16.21
N THR A 236 -4.96 3.87 16.30
CA THR A 236 -5.52 4.60 15.16
C THR A 236 -4.55 5.67 14.66
N LEU A 237 -4.46 5.82 13.34
CA LEU A 237 -3.64 6.88 12.73
C LEU A 237 -4.33 8.26 12.78
N ASP A 238 -5.65 8.29 12.97
CA ASP A 238 -6.46 9.51 12.97
C ASP A 238 -7.31 9.63 14.23
N THR A 239 -6.79 10.35 15.21
CA THR A 239 -7.48 10.56 16.47
C THR A 239 -8.71 11.45 16.27
N GLY A 240 -9.88 10.95 16.69
CA GLY A 240 -11.13 11.72 16.66
C GLY A 240 -12.02 11.51 15.43
N SER A 241 -11.58 10.74 14.42
CA SER A 241 -12.43 10.33 13.28
C SER A 241 -12.17 8.90 12.83
N VAL A 242 -12.05 7.99 13.79
CA VAL A 242 -11.67 6.60 13.52
C VAL A 242 -12.66 5.95 12.55
N GLY A 243 -12.17 5.55 11.38
CA GLY A 243 -12.94 4.82 10.38
C GLY A 243 -13.70 5.69 9.38
N ASN A 244 -13.65 7.01 9.50
CA ASN A 244 -14.19 7.92 8.49
C ASN A 244 -13.08 8.45 7.60
N PHE A 245 -13.33 8.50 6.30
CA PHE A 245 -12.42 9.09 5.33
C PHE A 245 -12.68 10.59 5.22
N ASP A 246 -11.98 11.38 6.04
CA ASP A 246 -12.13 12.83 6.05
C ASP A 246 -10.78 13.57 6.19
N ASN A 247 -10.82 14.86 6.50
CA ASN A 247 -9.62 15.70 6.61
C ASN A 247 -9.13 15.90 8.07
N SER A 248 -9.61 15.10 9.04
CA SER A 248 -9.12 15.05 10.43
C SER A 248 -7.64 14.70 10.53
N TYR A 249 -7.16 13.83 9.65
CA TYR A 249 -5.74 13.51 9.54
C TYR A 249 -4.89 14.79 9.46
N TYR A 250 -5.23 15.72 8.56
CA TYR A 250 -4.53 16.99 8.42
C TYR A 250 -4.67 17.91 9.64
N ARG A 251 -5.81 17.85 10.35
CA ARG A 251 -5.99 18.59 11.62
C ARG A 251 -5.04 18.04 12.69
N ASN A 252 -4.90 16.73 12.74
CA ASN A 252 -3.98 16.05 13.65
C ASN A 252 -2.52 16.40 13.32
N LEU A 253 -2.13 16.45 12.04
CA LEU A 253 -0.78 16.90 11.67
C LEU A 253 -0.49 18.32 12.15
N ARG A 254 -1.40 19.27 11.88
CA ARG A 254 -1.27 20.67 12.33
C ARG A 254 -1.11 20.77 13.85
N ASN A 255 -1.81 19.92 14.59
CA ASN A 255 -1.77 19.88 16.04
C ASN A 255 -0.62 19.04 16.60
N ARG A 256 0.35 18.60 15.78
CA ARG A 256 1.49 17.77 16.20
C ARG A 256 1.06 16.41 16.79
N ARG A 257 0.00 15.83 16.22
CA ARG A 257 -0.61 14.55 16.63
C ARG A 257 -0.50 13.46 15.56
N GLY A 258 0.39 13.61 14.58
CA GLY A 258 0.73 12.54 13.63
C GLY A 258 1.43 11.38 14.35
N VAL A 259 0.89 10.17 14.21
CA VAL A 259 1.36 8.97 14.93
C VAL A 259 2.69 8.47 14.38
N LEU A 260 2.83 8.39 13.06
CA LEU A 260 4.09 8.02 12.41
C LEU A 260 5.02 9.24 12.30
N GLU A 261 6.33 9.00 12.26
CA GLU A 261 7.30 10.08 12.05
C GLU A 261 7.15 10.66 10.62
N SER A 262 6.92 9.82 9.62
CA SER A 262 6.64 10.26 8.25
C SER A 262 5.40 11.16 8.15
N ASP A 263 4.38 10.92 8.96
CA ASP A 263 3.20 11.79 9.05
C ASP A 263 3.55 13.16 9.65
N ALA A 264 4.28 13.17 10.77
CA ALA A 264 4.71 14.40 11.42
C ALA A 264 5.64 15.24 10.51
N ALA A 265 6.48 14.57 9.70
CA ALA A 265 7.39 15.22 8.77
C ALA A 265 6.67 16.06 7.69
N LEU A 266 5.44 15.72 7.31
CA LEU A 266 4.63 16.50 6.36
C LEU A 266 4.28 17.89 6.90
N TRP A 267 4.13 18.04 8.22
CA TRP A 267 3.86 19.34 8.84
C TRP A 267 5.13 20.17 9.08
N ASN A 268 6.26 19.51 9.30
CA ASN A 268 7.52 20.17 9.66
C ASN A 268 8.32 20.70 8.46
N ASN A 269 7.89 20.43 7.23
CA ASN A 269 8.50 20.94 6.01
C ASN A 269 7.63 22.05 5.36
N PRO A 270 8.18 23.23 5.03
CA PRO A 270 7.40 24.36 4.50
C PRO A 270 6.61 24.06 3.22
N ALA A 271 7.17 23.26 2.31
CA ALA A 271 6.54 22.94 1.03
C ALA A 271 5.30 22.06 1.23
N THR A 272 5.40 21.03 2.06
CA THR A 272 4.27 20.13 2.37
C THR A 272 3.29 20.75 3.35
N GLN A 273 3.74 21.57 4.30
CA GLN A 273 2.89 22.28 5.25
C GLN A 273 1.88 23.18 4.54
N THR A 274 2.28 23.83 3.45
CA THR A 274 1.38 24.65 2.62
C THR A 274 0.24 23.82 2.02
N LEU A 275 0.54 22.58 1.59
CA LEU A 275 -0.45 21.65 1.06
C LEU A 275 -1.36 21.08 2.16
N VAL A 276 -0.81 20.76 3.34
CA VAL A 276 -1.60 20.36 4.51
C VAL A 276 -2.60 21.46 4.87
N ASN A 277 -2.16 22.72 4.94
CA ASN A 277 -3.03 23.86 5.19
C ASN A 277 -4.12 24.04 4.13
N ARG A 278 -3.82 23.74 2.86
CA ARG A 278 -4.80 23.78 1.76
C ARG A 278 -5.96 22.80 1.99
N PHE A 279 -5.68 21.60 2.50
CA PHE A 279 -6.71 20.59 2.81
C PHE A 279 -7.50 20.88 4.10
N LEU A 280 -7.01 21.79 4.94
CA LEU A 280 -7.73 22.27 6.12
C LEU A 280 -8.82 23.30 5.79
N GLY A 281 -8.57 24.20 4.82
CA GLY A 281 -9.56 25.08 4.17
C GLY A 281 -10.54 25.86 5.08
N ILE A 282 -11.58 26.44 4.46
CA ILE A 282 -12.75 27.02 5.15
C ILE A 282 -13.86 25.96 5.16
N ARG A 283 -14.56 25.78 6.30
CA ARG A 283 -15.53 24.69 6.57
C ARG A 283 -16.50 24.44 5.40
N GLY A 284 -16.77 23.17 5.09
CA GLY A 284 -17.67 22.71 4.02
C GLY A 284 -16.99 22.51 2.66
N LEU A 285 -16.10 23.41 2.24
CA LEU A 285 -15.33 23.28 0.99
C LEU A 285 -14.05 22.44 1.16
N ALA A 286 -13.55 22.30 2.38
CA ALA A 286 -12.30 21.60 2.69
C ALA A 286 -12.36 20.08 2.40
N GLY A 287 -13.40 19.41 2.87
CA GLY A 287 -13.60 17.97 2.63
C GLY A 287 -13.74 17.65 1.15
N LEU A 288 -14.43 18.50 0.38
CA LEU A 288 -14.58 18.34 -1.06
C LEU A 288 -13.24 18.47 -1.79
N ARG A 289 -12.38 19.43 -1.40
CA ARG A 289 -11.06 19.61 -2.02
C ARG A 289 -10.14 18.41 -1.77
N PHE A 290 -10.05 17.94 -0.54
CA PHE A 290 -9.25 16.75 -0.21
C PHE A 290 -9.74 15.53 -1.00
N ASN A 291 -11.04 15.23 -0.96
CA ASN A 291 -11.59 14.07 -1.65
C ASN A 291 -11.39 14.10 -3.17
N VAL A 292 -11.54 15.28 -3.80
CA VAL A 292 -11.29 15.44 -5.24
C VAL A 292 -9.82 15.24 -5.59
N GLU A 293 -8.91 15.85 -4.84
CA GLU A 293 -7.48 15.66 -5.07
C GLU A 293 -7.06 14.22 -4.77
N PHE A 294 -7.63 13.59 -3.75
CA PHE A 294 -7.37 12.19 -3.43
C PHE A 294 -7.75 11.27 -4.59
N GLY A 295 -8.95 11.42 -5.15
CA GLY A 295 -9.34 10.67 -6.35
C GLY A 295 -8.39 10.90 -7.54
N ARG A 296 -7.93 12.14 -7.75
CA ARG A 296 -6.95 12.47 -8.81
C ARG A 296 -5.60 11.79 -8.57
N SER A 297 -5.06 11.87 -7.36
CA SER A 297 -3.78 11.23 -7.01
C SER A 297 -3.88 9.70 -7.04
N MET A 298 -5.02 9.12 -6.65
CA MET A 298 -5.28 7.69 -6.79
C MET A 298 -5.32 7.24 -8.25
N VAL A 299 -5.87 8.05 -9.16
CA VAL A 299 -5.83 7.76 -10.61
C VAL A 299 -4.40 7.83 -11.13
N LYS A 300 -3.61 8.82 -10.75
CA LYS A 300 -2.19 8.90 -11.13
C LYS A 300 -1.39 7.70 -10.60
N MET A 301 -1.52 7.40 -9.31
CA MET A 301 -0.87 6.25 -8.68
C MET A 301 -1.26 4.95 -9.38
N GLY A 302 -2.55 4.78 -9.69
CA GLY A 302 -3.05 3.63 -10.42
C GLY A 302 -2.48 3.46 -11.84
N ASN A 303 -1.78 4.45 -12.38
CA ASN A 303 -1.17 4.40 -13.71
C ASN A 303 0.36 4.27 -13.68
N ILE A 304 0.93 3.94 -12.51
CA ILE A 304 2.36 3.67 -12.37
C ILE A 304 2.72 2.38 -13.12
N GLU A 305 3.73 2.48 -13.99
CA GLU A 305 4.46 1.34 -14.60
C GLU A 305 3.54 0.24 -15.17
N LEU A 306 2.48 0.66 -15.87
CA LEU A 306 1.46 -0.24 -16.39
C LEU A 306 2.02 -1.28 -17.37
N LYS A 307 1.56 -2.53 -17.20
CA LYS A 307 1.80 -3.61 -18.16
C LYS A 307 0.80 -3.52 -19.31
N THR A 308 1.30 -3.41 -20.54
CA THR A 308 0.45 -3.21 -21.74
C THR A 308 0.73 -4.24 -22.83
N GLY A 309 -0.23 -4.47 -23.72
CA GLY A 309 -0.09 -5.43 -24.82
C GLY A 309 0.17 -6.86 -24.33
N SER A 310 1.31 -7.44 -24.72
CA SER A 310 1.74 -8.79 -24.31
C SER A 310 2.48 -8.83 -22.97
N GLN A 311 2.69 -7.69 -22.31
CA GLN A 311 3.33 -7.65 -20.99
C GLN A 311 2.30 -8.08 -19.93
N GLY A 312 2.61 -9.16 -19.21
CA GLY A 312 1.72 -9.72 -18.18
C GLY A 312 0.56 -10.55 -18.73
N GLU A 313 -0.34 -10.97 -17.85
CA GLU A 313 -1.45 -11.89 -18.14
C GLU A 313 -2.78 -11.45 -17.51
N ILE A 314 -3.83 -12.25 -17.73
CA ILE A 314 -5.05 -12.18 -16.92
C ILE A 314 -5.05 -13.44 -16.06
N ARG A 315 -4.63 -13.32 -14.80
CA ARG A 315 -4.61 -14.45 -13.87
C ARG A 315 -6.04 -14.87 -13.59
N ARG A 316 -6.29 -16.17 -13.56
CA ARG A 316 -7.64 -16.72 -13.30
C ARG A 316 -7.90 -16.81 -11.78
N GLY A 317 -9.10 -17.20 -11.41
CA GLY A 317 -9.49 -17.51 -10.02
C GLY A 317 -9.56 -19.02 -9.75
N LYS A 318 -9.78 -19.40 -8.48
CA LYS A 318 -10.06 -20.80 -8.10
C LYS A 318 -11.25 -21.33 -8.91
N ARG A 319 -11.03 -22.37 -9.73
CA ARG A 319 -12.11 -23.19 -10.29
C ARG A 319 -12.22 -24.48 -9.47
N LYS A 320 -13.40 -24.77 -8.90
CA LYS A 320 -13.73 -26.14 -8.52
C LYS A 320 -13.98 -26.91 -9.83
N ASN A 321 -13.23 -27.98 -10.09
CA ASN A 321 -13.61 -28.91 -11.16
C ASN A 321 -14.64 -29.93 -10.62
N GLU A 322 -15.28 -30.66 -11.52
CA GLU A 322 -16.27 -31.71 -11.20
C GLU A 322 -15.67 -32.87 -10.36
N THR A 323 -14.34 -32.98 -10.26
CA THR A 323 -13.65 -33.97 -9.43
C THR A 323 -13.18 -33.44 -8.07
N GLY A 324 -13.54 -32.21 -7.68
CA GLY A 324 -13.15 -31.61 -6.40
C GLY A 324 -11.68 -31.14 -6.31
N ALA A 325 -10.89 -31.29 -7.38
CA ALA A 325 -9.50 -30.83 -7.45
C ALA A 325 -9.43 -29.33 -7.85
N ILE A 326 -8.87 -28.51 -6.96
CA ILE A 326 -8.62 -27.08 -7.19
C ILE A 326 -7.34 -26.93 -8.01
N ARG A 327 -7.44 -26.68 -9.32
CA ARG A 327 -6.29 -26.15 -10.09
C ARG A 327 -6.11 -24.67 -9.70
N ARG A 328 -5.01 -24.37 -8.99
CA ARG A 328 -4.66 -23.04 -8.48
C ARG A 328 -4.06 -22.17 -9.59
N SER A 329 -4.90 -21.45 -10.30
CA SER A 329 -4.54 -20.18 -10.91
C SER A 329 -5.45 -19.17 -10.22
N ASN A 330 -4.96 -18.56 -9.15
CA ASN A 330 -5.69 -17.57 -8.35
C ASN A 330 -5.07 -16.20 -8.60
N CYS A 331 -5.74 -15.13 -8.16
CA CYS A 331 -5.01 -13.87 -7.93
C CYS A 331 -3.84 -14.10 -6.95
N CYS A 332 -4.03 -15.03 -6.01
CA CYS A 332 -3.02 -15.56 -5.11
C CYS A 332 -2.43 -16.91 -5.54
N ALA A 333 -1.88 -17.02 -6.75
CA ALA A 333 -1.20 -18.26 -7.15
C ALA A 333 0.27 -18.24 -6.73
N GLU A 334 0.84 -19.41 -6.44
CA GLU A 334 2.29 -19.62 -6.45
C GLU A 334 2.79 -19.63 -7.89
N VAL A 335 3.75 -18.76 -8.21
CA VAL A 335 4.58 -18.96 -9.41
C VAL A 335 5.64 -19.98 -9.01
N ILE A 336 5.60 -21.16 -9.62
CA ILE A 336 6.54 -22.25 -9.32
C ILE A 336 7.96 -21.81 -9.70
N TYR A 337 8.74 -21.38 -8.71
CA TYR A 337 10.20 -21.40 -8.75
C TYR A 337 10.68 -22.17 -7.52
N THR A 338 11.69 -23.02 -7.72
CA THR A 338 12.21 -24.02 -6.80
C THR A 338 12.48 -23.49 -5.38
N GLU A 339 12.04 -24.27 -4.39
CA GLU A 339 11.91 -23.93 -2.97
C GLU A 339 13.21 -23.50 -2.26
N VAL A 340 13.11 -22.44 -1.45
CA VAL A 340 13.94 -22.24 -0.25
C VAL A 340 12.97 -22.13 0.94
N LYS A 341 13.17 -22.96 1.97
CA LYS A 341 12.26 -23.05 3.13
C LYS A 341 12.31 -21.77 3.98
N PRO A 342 11.16 -21.21 4.42
CA PRO A 342 11.13 -20.03 5.28
C PRO A 342 11.28 -20.37 6.77
N ALA A 343 11.90 -19.43 7.49
CA ALA A 343 12.10 -19.44 8.95
C ALA A 343 10.84 -19.01 9.75
N PRO A 344 10.68 -19.48 11.01
CA PRO A 344 9.49 -19.25 11.82
C PRO A 344 9.32 -17.80 12.33
N PHE A 345 8.06 -17.41 12.57
CA PHE A 345 7.57 -16.05 12.87
C PHE A 345 8.27 -15.32 14.04
N LYS A 346 8.83 -16.04 15.03
CA LYS A 346 9.59 -15.44 16.14
C LYS A 346 10.91 -14.80 15.69
N GLU A 347 11.54 -15.32 14.64
CA GLU A 347 12.82 -14.81 14.12
C GLU A 347 12.64 -13.55 13.25
N LYS A 348 11.43 -13.31 12.71
CA LYS A 348 11.13 -12.09 11.93
C LYS A 348 11.15 -10.81 12.78
N ILE A 349 10.88 -10.92 14.08
CA ILE A 349 10.95 -9.79 15.01
C ILE A 349 12.41 -9.53 15.44
N VAL A 350 13.24 -10.57 15.56
CA VAL A 350 14.68 -10.43 15.86
C VAL A 350 15.43 -9.72 14.71
N GLY A 351 14.97 -9.90 13.46
CA GLY A 351 15.49 -9.16 12.29
C GLY A 351 15.30 -7.63 12.36
N ILE A 352 14.40 -7.12 13.20
CA ILE A 352 14.24 -5.67 13.45
C ILE A 352 15.48 -5.10 14.15
N TYR A 353 16.16 -5.89 14.98
CA TYR A 353 17.38 -5.47 15.68
C TYR A 353 18.64 -5.62 14.83
N LYS A 354 18.71 -6.57 13.90
CA LYS A 354 19.89 -6.73 13.00
C LYS A 354 20.04 -5.59 11.99
N ASN A 355 18.95 -4.95 11.57
CA ASN A 355 19.06 -3.77 10.69
C ASN A 355 19.46 -2.47 11.43
N LEU A 356 19.60 -2.52 12.76
CA LEU A 356 20.24 -1.46 13.54
C LEU A 356 21.77 -1.64 13.61
N ASP A 357 22.31 -2.83 13.32
CA ASP A 357 23.76 -3.08 13.31
C ASP A 357 24.48 -2.40 12.14
N ASP A 358 23.81 -2.21 10.99
CA ASP A 358 24.42 -1.53 9.83
C ASP A 358 24.65 -0.03 10.07
N ALA A 359 24.10 0.53 11.16
CA ALA A 359 24.37 1.89 11.64
C ALA A 359 25.38 1.95 12.80
N SER A 360 25.94 0.81 13.26
CA SER A 360 26.68 0.69 14.53
C SER A 360 28.13 0.21 14.38
N THR A 361 28.85 0.59 13.32
CA THR A 361 30.30 0.30 13.19
C THR A 361 31.19 1.21 14.04
N THR A 362 30.68 1.82 15.13
CA THR A 362 31.49 2.61 16.06
C THR A 362 31.54 1.99 17.46
N ASN A 363 32.76 1.87 17.97
CA ASN A 363 33.24 1.06 19.11
C ASN A 363 32.71 1.43 20.51
N HIS A 364 31.43 1.77 20.68
CA HIS A 364 30.86 2.09 22.00
C HIS A 364 29.50 1.42 22.22
N VAL A 365 29.52 0.11 22.48
CA VAL A 365 28.34 -0.63 22.95
C VAL A 365 28.39 -0.81 24.47
N ASN A 366 27.26 -0.45 25.10
CA ASN A 366 26.95 -0.53 26.53
C ASN A 366 27.10 -1.98 27.07
N PRO A 367 27.72 -2.20 28.25
CA PRO A 367 27.88 -3.52 28.85
C PRO A 367 26.58 -4.32 29.04
N MET A 368 25.42 -3.65 29.16
CA MET A 368 24.12 -4.31 29.29
C MET A 368 23.65 -4.97 27.99
N VAL A 369 23.94 -4.35 26.84
CA VAL A 369 23.68 -4.93 25.51
C VAL A 369 24.59 -6.13 25.24
N ARG A 370 25.81 -6.13 25.80
CA ARG A 370 26.72 -7.27 25.73
C ARG A 370 26.18 -8.48 26.50
N ALA A 371 25.59 -8.25 27.68
CA ALA A 371 25.00 -9.29 28.50
C ALA A 371 23.76 -9.93 27.84
N ASP A 372 22.89 -9.12 27.24
CA ASP A 372 21.69 -9.62 26.54
C ASP A 372 22.06 -10.42 25.27
N VAL A 373 23.17 -10.06 24.60
CA VAL A 373 23.72 -10.81 23.46
C VAL A 373 24.38 -12.13 23.90
N GLU A 374 25.03 -12.16 25.07
CA GLU A 374 25.63 -13.39 25.62
C GLU A 374 24.57 -14.37 26.12
N GLU A 375 23.47 -13.87 26.71
CA GLU A 375 22.31 -14.68 27.10
C GLU A 375 21.58 -15.26 25.87
N ALA A 376 21.45 -14.47 24.80
CA ALA A 376 20.88 -14.93 23.53
C ALA A 376 21.72 -16.02 22.84
N LYS A 377 23.06 -15.93 22.90
CA LYS A 377 23.98 -16.95 22.37
C LYS A 377 23.94 -18.27 23.16
N ASN A 378 23.73 -18.20 24.47
CA ASN A 378 23.65 -19.40 25.31
C ASN A 378 22.34 -20.17 25.13
N LEU A 379 21.26 -19.48 24.73
CA LEU A 379 19.98 -20.09 24.37
C LEU A 379 20.00 -20.80 23.00
N GLU A 380 20.94 -20.45 22.13
CA GLU A 380 21.13 -21.07 20.81
C GLU A 380 21.92 -22.40 20.89
N ASN A 381 22.78 -22.54 21.91
CA ASN A 381 23.63 -23.72 22.13
C ASN A 381 22.97 -24.86 22.96
N THR A 382 21.69 -24.72 23.32
CA THR A 382 20.94 -25.73 24.10
C THR A 382 19.81 -26.40 23.29
N LYS A 383 19.95 -26.47 21.96
CA LYS A 383 19.08 -27.29 21.09
C LYS A 383 19.86 -28.26 20.22
#